data_AF-A0A5N7WEH0-F1
#
_entry.id   AF-A0A5N7WEH0-F1
#
_cell.length_a   1.000
_cell.length_b   1.000
_cell.length_c   1.000
_cell.angle_alpha   90.00
_cell.angle_beta   90.00
_cell.angle_gamma   90.00
#
_symmetry.space_group_name_H-M   'P 1'
#
loop_
_entity.id
_entity.type
_entity.pdbx_description
1 polymer ?
#
loop_
_entity_poly.entity_id
_entity_poly.type
_entity_poly.pdbx_seq_one_letter_code
_entity_poly.pdbx_strand_id
1 'polypeptide(L)'
;HADSFLMLETGRADAFIMDGSILAANISKSKAPNDYKIVGEVLSVEPIACMMRKDDPAFKKAVDESIVRQIKDGSLTKLYDKWFLQPIPPNNVKVGLPLSAATKDAWAHPNDKPMEAYEVK
;
A
#
# COMPACT_ATOMS: atom_id res chain seq x y z
N HIS A 1 -7.87 11.20 3.00
CA HIS A 1 -6.45 11.52 3.32
C HIS A 1 -5.95 12.83 2.72
N ALA A 2 -6.51 13.34 1.61
CA ALA A 2 -6.07 14.62 1.04
C ALA A 2 -6.17 15.78 2.05
N ASP A 3 -7.28 15.89 2.79
CA ASP A 3 -7.45 16.94 3.81
C ASP A 3 -6.44 16.83 4.96
N SER A 4 -6.04 15.61 5.33
CA SER A 4 -5.00 15.37 6.34
C SER A 4 -3.63 15.82 5.86
N PHE A 5 -3.29 15.48 4.61
CA PHE A 5 -2.04 15.96 4.00
C PHE A 5 -2.05 17.48 3.80
N LEU A 6 -3.21 18.07 3.50
CA LEU A 6 -3.37 19.53 3.39
C LEU A 6 -3.06 20.24 4.71
N MET A 7 -3.38 19.64 5.86
CA MET A 7 -2.99 20.20 7.16
C MET A 7 -1.47 20.29 7.33
N LEU A 8 -0.72 19.29 6.85
CA LEU A 8 0.74 19.33 6.80
C LEU A 8 1.24 20.40 5.80
N GLU A 9 0.71 20.40 4.56
CA GLU A 9 1.07 21.37 3.51
C GLU A 9 0.84 22.84 3.92
N THR A 10 -0.18 23.10 4.75
CA THR A 10 -0.55 24.45 5.18
C THR A 10 0.07 24.84 6.53
N GLY A 11 0.95 24.03 7.10
CA GLY A 11 1.60 24.29 8.38
C GLY A 11 0.65 24.24 9.58
N ARG A 12 -0.51 23.59 9.45
CA ARG A 12 -1.48 23.39 10.54
C ARG A 12 -1.19 22.15 11.38
N ALA A 13 -0.32 21.26 10.88
CA ALA A 13 0.20 20.10 11.58
C ALA A 13 1.69 19.94 11.26
N ASP A 14 2.49 19.52 12.25
CA ASP A 14 3.93 19.30 12.07
C ASP A 14 4.25 17.96 11.38
N ALA A 15 3.35 16.98 11.48
CA ALA A 15 3.50 15.66 10.89
C ALA A 15 2.14 15.04 10.54
N PHE A 16 2.14 14.15 9.53
CA PHE A 16 0.99 13.32 9.18
C PHE A 16 1.37 11.85 9.28
N ILE A 17 0.79 11.15 10.25
CA ILE A 17 1.04 9.72 10.50
C ILE A 17 -0.03 8.91 9.76
N MET A 18 0.40 8.06 8.83
CA MET A 18 -0.46 7.22 7.99
C MET A 18 0.38 6.13 7.29
N ASP A 19 -0.27 5.18 6.63
CA ASP A 19 0.37 4.13 5.83
C ASP A 19 1.38 4.70 4.82
N GLY A 20 2.54 4.05 4.70
CA GLY A 20 3.61 4.51 3.82
C GLY A 20 3.20 4.66 2.36
N SER A 21 2.30 3.80 1.86
CA SER A 21 1.76 3.90 0.49
C SER A 21 0.86 5.12 0.31
N ILE A 22 0.06 5.46 1.31
CA ILE A 22 -0.80 6.65 1.31
C ILE A 22 0.07 7.90 1.40
N LEU A 23 1.08 7.91 2.26
CA LEU A 23 2.04 9.02 2.35
C LEU A 23 2.77 9.23 1.01
N ALA A 24 3.34 8.19 0.41
CA ALA A 24 4.01 8.28 -0.88
C ALA A 24 3.06 8.77 -2.01
N ALA A 25 1.81 8.32 -1.99
CA ALA A 25 0.81 8.75 -2.97
C ALA A 25 0.39 10.22 -2.80
N ASN A 26 0.36 10.76 -1.57
CA ASN A 26 0.08 12.18 -1.34
C ASN A 26 1.30 13.04 -1.70
N ILE A 27 2.51 12.64 -1.27
CA ILE A 27 3.75 13.34 -1.61
C ILE A 27 3.92 13.46 -3.12
N SER A 28 3.74 12.36 -3.87
CA SER A 28 3.89 12.37 -5.34
C SER A 28 2.89 13.27 -6.09
N LYS A 29 1.79 13.68 -5.44
CA LYS A 29 0.79 14.60 -5.99
C LYS A 29 0.92 16.03 -5.46
N SER A 30 1.78 16.27 -4.46
CA SER A 30 1.97 17.60 -3.88
C SER A 30 2.60 18.56 -4.88
N LYS A 31 2.48 19.86 -4.61
CA LYS A 31 3.10 20.90 -5.46
C LYS A 31 4.63 20.91 -5.36
N ALA A 32 5.17 20.42 -4.25
CA ALA A 32 6.60 20.41 -3.97
C ALA A 32 6.99 19.05 -3.32
N PRO A 33 7.00 17.94 -4.08
CA PRO A 33 7.23 16.61 -3.54
C PRO A 33 8.57 16.45 -2.82
N ASN A 34 9.57 17.25 -3.21
CA ASN A 34 10.91 17.23 -2.61
C ASN A 34 10.97 17.87 -1.21
N ASP A 35 9.92 18.57 -0.79
CA ASP A 35 9.86 19.21 0.53
C ASP A 35 9.42 18.24 1.62
N TYR A 36 8.97 17.03 1.24
CA TYR A 36 8.46 16.02 2.14
C TYR A 36 9.35 14.78 2.19
N LYS A 37 9.41 14.16 3.37
CA LYS A 37 10.07 12.87 3.58
C LYS A 37 9.24 12.01 4.53
N ILE A 38 9.18 10.72 4.25
CA ILE A 38 8.65 9.72 5.19
C ILE A 38 9.79 9.39 6.16
N VAL A 39 9.54 9.54 7.46
CA VAL A 39 10.55 9.41 8.53
C VAL A 39 9.97 8.72 9.74
N GLY A 40 10.84 8.40 10.70
CA GLY A 40 10.48 7.72 11.93
C GLY A 40 10.51 6.21 11.78
N GLU A 41 10.21 5.55 12.88
CA GLU A 41 10.09 4.09 12.95
C GLU A 41 8.73 3.66 12.39
N VAL A 42 8.67 2.43 11.86
CA VAL A 42 7.40 1.83 11.46
C VAL A 42 6.64 1.49 12.74
N LEU A 43 5.47 2.10 12.94
CA LEU A 43 4.68 1.87 14.16
C LEU A 43 3.92 0.53 14.12
N SER A 44 3.58 0.06 12.92
CA SER A 44 2.76 -1.12 12.69
C SER A 44 3.00 -1.65 11.28
N VAL A 45 2.97 -2.98 11.10
CA VAL A 45 2.97 -3.63 9.79
C VAL A 45 1.57 -4.18 9.56
N GLU A 46 0.85 -3.57 8.63
CA GLU A 46 -0.57 -3.84 8.40
C GLU A 46 -0.77 -4.48 7.02
N PRO A 47 -1.01 -5.80 6.96
CA PRO A 47 -1.32 -6.46 5.69
C PRO A 47 -2.63 -5.92 5.09
N ILE A 48 -2.57 -5.48 3.84
CA ILE A 48 -3.77 -5.05 3.11
C ILE A 48 -4.42 -6.28 2.44
N ALA A 49 -5.70 -6.52 2.76
CA ALA A 49 -6.47 -7.64 2.25
C ALA A 49 -7.82 -7.19 1.67
N CYS A 50 -8.42 -8.04 0.83
CA CYS A 50 -9.79 -7.83 0.36
C CYS A 50 -10.78 -8.18 1.49
N MET A 51 -11.48 -7.17 2.02
CA MET A 51 -12.53 -7.39 3.00
C MET A 51 -13.74 -8.09 2.38
N MET A 52 -14.33 -9.02 3.12
CA MET A 52 -15.50 -9.80 2.71
C MET A 52 -16.43 -10.06 3.90
N ARG A 53 -17.65 -10.53 3.62
CA ARG A 53 -18.57 -10.96 4.69
C ARG A 53 -17.99 -12.18 5.41
N LYS A 54 -18.27 -12.27 6.71
CA LYS A 54 -17.95 -13.46 7.52
C LYS A 54 -18.79 -14.65 7.05
N ASP A 55 -18.31 -15.85 7.36
CA ASP A 55 -18.99 -17.14 7.13
C ASP A 55 -19.33 -17.47 5.66
N ASP A 56 -18.57 -16.91 4.71
CA ASP A 56 -18.68 -17.20 3.27
C ASP A 56 -17.38 -17.86 2.74
N PRO A 57 -17.10 -19.13 3.11
CA PRO A 57 -15.85 -19.80 2.76
C PRO A 57 -15.71 -20.07 1.26
N ALA A 58 -16.82 -20.25 0.55
CA ALA A 58 -16.81 -20.46 -0.89
C ALA A 58 -16.36 -19.19 -1.63
N PHE A 59 -16.90 -18.02 -1.23
CA PHE A 59 -16.47 -16.75 -1.80
C PHE A 59 -15.02 -16.42 -1.43
N LYS A 60 -14.64 -16.64 -0.17
CA LYS A 60 -13.24 -16.47 0.27
C LYS A 60 -12.28 -17.29 -0.60
N LYS A 61 -12.57 -18.58 -0.79
CA LYS A 61 -11.76 -19.46 -1.62
C LYS A 61 -11.60 -18.93 -3.04
N ALA A 62 -12.69 -18.47 -3.66
CA ALA A 62 -12.64 -17.92 -5.02
C ALA A 62 -11.76 -16.65 -5.12
N VAL A 63 -11.82 -15.77 -4.12
CA VAL A 63 -10.96 -14.57 -4.04
C VAL A 63 -9.51 -14.97 -3.85
N ASP A 64 -9.22 -15.85 -2.89
CA ASP A 64 -7.86 -16.32 -2.59
C ASP A 64 -7.23 -17.02 -3.81
N GLU A 65 -7.94 -17.92 -4.48
CA GLU A 65 -7.48 -18.60 -5.70
C GLU A 65 -7.22 -17.60 -6.84
N SER A 66 -8.03 -16.54 -6.94
CA SER A 66 -7.83 -15.47 -7.91
C SER A 66 -6.54 -14.68 -7.65
N ILE A 67 -6.23 -14.37 -6.39
CA ILE A 67 -4.99 -13.69 -6.01
C ILE A 67 -3.79 -14.61 -6.28
N VAL A 68 -3.85 -15.87 -5.87
CA VAL A 68 -2.78 -16.86 -6.09
C VAL A 68 -2.50 -17.06 -7.58
N ARG A 69 -3.55 -17.14 -8.41
CA ARG A 69 -3.40 -17.19 -9.87
C ARG A 69 -2.64 -15.96 -10.39
N GLN A 70 -3.04 -14.76 -9.99
CA GLN A 70 -2.43 -13.51 -10.45
C GLN A 70 -0.97 -13.34 -10.02
N ILE A 71 -0.61 -13.89 -8.86
CA ILE A 71 0.79 -14.00 -8.43
C ILE A 71 1.54 -14.92 -9.39
N LYS A 72 1.03 -16.14 -9.62
CA LYS A 72 1.69 -17.17 -10.44
C LYS A 72 1.86 -16.77 -11.90
N ASP A 73 0.87 -16.12 -12.49
CA ASP A 73 0.90 -15.68 -13.90
C ASP A 73 1.59 -14.31 -14.09
N GLY A 74 2.01 -13.67 -12.99
CA GLY A 74 2.71 -12.39 -12.99
C GLY A 74 1.83 -11.17 -13.28
N SER A 75 0.51 -11.34 -13.42
CA SER A 75 -0.40 -10.21 -13.63
C SER A 75 -0.47 -9.28 -12.40
N LEU A 76 -0.32 -9.80 -11.18
CA LEU A 76 -0.27 -8.96 -9.98
C LEU A 76 0.98 -8.07 -9.97
N THR A 77 2.13 -8.61 -10.38
CA THR A 77 3.38 -7.85 -10.53
C THR A 77 3.25 -6.75 -11.58
N LYS A 78 2.61 -7.05 -12.72
CA LYS A 78 2.34 -6.04 -13.77
C LYS A 78 1.41 -4.92 -13.27
N LEU A 79 0.41 -5.26 -12.46
CA LEU A 79 -0.46 -4.26 -11.84
C LEU A 79 0.32 -3.38 -10.86
N TYR A 80 1.19 -3.96 -10.03
CA TYR A 80 2.03 -3.19 -9.12
C TYR A 80 2.96 -2.23 -9.86
N ASP A 81 3.65 -2.71 -10.91
CA ASP A 81 4.50 -1.86 -11.75
C ASP A 81 3.72 -0.67 -12.31
N LYS A 82 2.57 -0.94 -12.93
CA LYS A 82 1.70 0.09 -13.49
C LYS A 82 1.30 1.14 -12.46
N TRP A 83 0.90 0.73 -11.26
CA TRP A 83 0.29 1.65 -10.29
C TRP A 83 1.29 2.32 -9.35
N PHE A 84 2.46 1.73 -9.12
CA PHE A 84 3.44 2.28 -8.18
C PHE A 84 4.73 2.76 -8.85
N LEU A 85 5.09 2.21 -10.02
CA LEU A 85 6.39 2.46 -10.66
C LEU A 85 6.29 3.21 -11.99
N GLN A 86 5.09 3.32 -12.57
CA GLN A 86 4.83 4.14 -13.75
C GLN A 86 4.06 5.42 -13.39
N PRO A 87 4.08 6.45 -14.26
CA PRO A 87 3.14 7.57 -14.18
C PRO A 87 1.69 7.08 -14.28
N ILE A 88 0.83 7.57 -13.38
CA ILE A 88 -0.59 7.17 -13.31
C ILE A 88 -1.54 8.36 -13.43
N PRO A 89 -2.75 8.17 -13.99
CA PRO A 89 -3.78 9.19 -14.00
C PRO A 89 -4.25 9.56 -12.58
N PRO A 90 -4.87 10.74 -12.38
CA PRO A 90 -5.12 11.78 -13.39
C PRO A 90 -3.93 12.74 -13.61
N ASN A 91 -2.96 12.80 -12.69
CA ASN A 91 -1.91 13.83 -12.71
C ASN A 91 -0.65 13.39 -13.47
N ASN A 92 -0.61 12.17 -14.00
CA ASN A 92 0.52 11.59 -14.70
C ASN A 92 1.83 11.64 -13.88
N VAL A 93 1.71 11.36 -12.57
CA VAL A 93 2.83 11.29 -11.63
C VAL A 93 3.06 9.86 -11.18
N LYS A 94 4.29 9.55 -10.80
CA LYS A 94 4.70 8.22 -10.32
C LYS A 94 4.72 8.23 -8.78
N VAL A 95 4.11 7.22 -8.15
CA VAL A 95 4.17 7.04 -6.67
C VAL A 95 5.60 6.76 -6.22
N GLY A 96 6.33 5.92 -6.96
CA GLY A 96 7.76 5.68 -6.75
C GLY A 96 8.08 4.70 -5.64
N LEU A 97 7.14 3.82 -5.28
CA LEU A 97 7.27 2.90 -4.17
C LEU A 97 7.55 1.46 -4.66
N PRO A 98 8.80 0.96 -4.60
CA PRO A 98 9.11 -0.42 -4.96
C PRO A 98 8.50 -1.41 -3.95
N LEU A 99 8.36 -2.68 -4.36
CA LEU A 99 7.88 -3.74 -3.49
C LEU A 99 8.74 -3.86 -2.23
N SER A 100 8.08 -3.79 -1.07
CA SER A 100 8.71 -4.03 0.21
C SER A 100 9.13 -5.51 0.35
N ALA A 101 10.04 -5.79 1.30
CA ALA A 101 10.40 -7.17 1.62
C ALA A 101 9.19 -7.98 2.09
N ALA A 102 8.31 -7.37 2.91
CA ALA A 102 7.08 -8.00 3.39
C ALA A 102 6.11 -8.34 2.24
N THR A 103 5.96 -7.44 1.26
CA THR A 103 5.10 -7.70 0.10
C THR A 103 5.66 -8.82 -0.77
N LYS A 104 6.97 -8.87 -0.98
CA LYS A 104 7.63 -9.95 -1.71
C LYS A 104 7.43 -11.30 -1.00
N ASP A 105 7.59 -11.33 0.32
CA ASP A 105 7.36 -12.53 1.13
C ASP A 105 5.89 -12.98 1.06
N ALA A 106 4.93 -12.06 1.20
CA ALA A 106 3.51 -12.37 1.10
C ALA A 106 3.12 -12.94 -0.27
N TRP A 107 3.78 -12.50 -1.35
CA TRP A 107 3.54 -13.05 -2.69
C TRP A 107 4.20 -14.42 -2.88
N ALA A 108 5.37 -14.65 -2.29
CA ALA A 108 6.03 -15.96 -2.31
C ALA A 108 5.29 -16.99 -1.44
N HIS A 109 4.68 -16.53 -0.34
CA HIS A 109 3.99 -17.35 0.66
C HIS A 109 2.57 -16.80 0.95
N PRO A 110 1.63 -16.92 0.00
CA PRO A 110 0.28 -16.37 0.16
C PRO A 110 -0.40 -16.89 1.42
N ASN A 111 -0.95 -15.99 2.23
CA ASN A 111 -1.62 -16.28 3.49
C ASN A 111 -2.64 -15.18 3.82
N ASP A 112 -3.44 -15.41 4.85
CA ASP A 112 -4.43 -14.47 5.40
C ASP A 112 -4.21 -14.25 6.90
N LYS A 113 -2.94 -14.31 7.34
CA LYS A 113 -2.60 -14.08 8.75
C LYS A 113 -3.07 -12.69 9.19
N PRO A 114 -3.56 -12.58 10.43
CA PRO A 114 -4.00 -11.30 10.94
C PRO A 114 -2.79 -10.41 11.25
N MET A 115 -3.02 -9.10 11.41
CA MET A 115 -1.99 -8.09 11.73
C MET A 115 -1.08 -8.52 12.89
N GLU A 116 -1.65 -9.14 13.92
CA GLU A 116 -0.96 -9.55 15.14
C GLU A 116 0.17 -10.57 14.86
N ALA A 117 0.18 -11.21 13.69
CA ALA A 117 1.26 -12.09 13.27
C ALA A 117 2.49 -11.35 12.71
N TYR A 118 2.42 -10.02 12.57
CA TYR A 118 3.44 -9.17 11.93
C TYR A 118 4.10 -8.20 12.92
N GLU A 119 4.41 -8.68 14.12
CA GLU A 119 5.04 -7.87 15.18
C GLU A 119 6.23 -7.06 14.66
N VAL A 120 6.17 -5.75 14.86
CA VAL A 120 7.32 -4.86 14.69
C VAL A 120 8.19 -5.05 15.94
N LYS A 121 9.37 -5.64 15.76
CA LYS A 121 10.39 -5.73 16.83
C LYS A 121 11.12 -4.43 17.01
#